data_AF-A0A916BEP9-F1
#
_entry.id   AF-A0A916BEP9-F1
#
_cell.length_a   1.000
_cell.length_b   1.000
_cell.length_c   1.000
_cell.angle_alpha   90.00
_cell.angle_beta   90.00
_cell.angle_gamma   90.00
#
_symmetry.space_group_name_H-M   'P 1'
#
loop_
_entity.id
_entity.type
_entity.pdbx_description
1 polymer ?
#
loop_
_entity_poly.entity_id
_entity_poly.type
_entity_poly.pdbx_seq_one_letter_code
_entity_poly.pdbx_strand_id
1 'polypeptide(L)'
;MGGALPPINGQFDAIGTQYGTSVTKLQQTINVPNGIFSASLTWNDRVRNFAGQFGPNPDQAWRGLILDTTGALLQEVFSTNPGDTLLQVGPNSRSGDITAVLQDYAGQTVVVSFETQATFYYLTTAVDDIKLLVSTLPADMDECKDQGWSTFVNVNTGKEIFKNQGDCVSFVATKGK
;
A
#
# COMPACT_ATOMS: atom_id res chain seq x y z
N MET A 1 -0.49 14.47 -26.48
CA MET A 1 0.20 13.51 -25.59
C MET A 1 0.89 14.33 -24.52
N GLY A 2 0.60 14.11 -23.23
CA GLY A 2 1.38 14.75 -22.17
C GLY A 2 2.76 14.12 -22.12
N GLY A 3 3.81 14.91 -22.39
CA GLY A 3 5.18 14.41 -22.52
C GLY A 3 5.70 13.64 -21.30
N ALA A 4 6.87 13.02 -21.45
CA ALA A 4 7.55 12.36 -20.34
C ALA A 4 7.87 13.37 -19.23
N LEU A 5 7.76 12.93 -17.98
CA LEU A 5 8.18 13.69 -16.80
C LEU A 5 9.46 13.05 -16.23
N PRO A 6 10.36 13.82 -15.59
CA PRO A 6 11.50 13.25 -14.90
C PRO A 6 11.03 12.35 -13.75
N PRO A 7 11.76 11.28 -13.37
CA PRO A 7 11.39 10.39 -12.27
C PRO A 7 10.97 11.14 -10.99
N ILE A 8 10.05 10.55 -10.21
CA ILE A 8 9.65 11.07 -8.89
C ILE A 8 10.88 11.13 -7.98
N ASN A 9 11.65 10.05 -7.94
CA ASN A 9 12.91 9.95 -7.21
C ASN A 9 13.93 9.14 -8.03
N GLY A 10 15.23 9.29 -7.71
CA GLY A 10 16.30 8.52 -8.35
C GLY A 10 16.35 8.69 -9.87
N GLN A 11 16.40 7.56 -10.60
CA GLN A 11 16.60 7.53 -12.06
C GLN A 11 15.43 6.93 -12.85
N PHE A 12 14.47 6.28 -12.19
CA PHE A 12 13.42 5.52 -12.88
C PHE A 12 12.10 5.56 -12.09
N ASP A 13 10.98 5.66 -12.82
CA ASP A 13 9.63 5.40 -12.30
C ASP A 13 9.07 4.14 -12.99
N ALA A 14 8.16 3.42 -12.32
CA ALA A 14 7.29 2.47 -13.03
C ALA A 14 6.16 3.26 -13.71
N ILE A 15 6.01 3.10 -15.03
CA ILE A 15 5.07 3.91 -15.83
C ILE A 15 3.99 3.03 -16.45
N GLY A 16 2.73 3.42 -16.21
CA GLY A 16 1.57 2.95 -16.97
C GLY A 16 1.25 3.92 -18.10
N THR A 17 1.46 3.49 -19.35
CA THR A 17 0.96 4.21 -20.53
C THR A 17 -0.04 3.36 -21.27
N GLN A 18 -1.11 4.00 -21.74
CA GLN A 18 -2.23 3.32 -22.36
C GLN A 18 -2.63 4.04 -23.65
N TYR A 19 -3.12 3.26 -24.61
CA TYR A 19 -3.72 3.79 -25.84
C TYR A 19 -5.14 3.23 -25.96
N GLY A 20 -6.14 4.11 -25.87
CA GLY A 20 -7.55 3.71 -25.84
C GLY A 20 -7.93 2.88 -24.61
N THR A 21 -9.05 2.16 -24.72
CA THR A 21 -9.61 1.35 -23.63
C THR A 21 -8.69 0.20 -23.24
N SER A 22 -8.16 0.26 -22.02
CA SER A 22 -7.23 -0.75 -21.52
C SER A 22 -7.17 -0.80 -20.00
N VAL A 23 -6.61 -1.90 -19.51
CA VAL A 23 -6.25 -2.10 -18.10
C VAL A 23 -4.75 -2.38 -18.05
N THR A 24 -4.03 -1.71 -17.15
CA THR A 24 -2.61 -1.94 -16.87
C THR A 24 -2.45 -2.15 -15.39
N LYS A 25 -1.62 -3.13 -15.01
CA LYS A 25 -1.41 -3.54 -13.63
C LYS A 25 0.07 -3.68 -13.33
N LEU A 26 0.50 -3.21 -12.17
CA LEU A 26 1.77 -3.55 -11.54
C LEU A 26 1.44 -4.26 -10.23
N GLN A 27 1.95 -5.48 -10.06
CA GLN A 27 1.54 -6.36 -8.97
C GLN A 27 2.72 -7.00 -8.27
N GLN A 28 2.60 -7.17 -6.95
CA GLN A 28 3.52 -7.95 -6.14
C GLN A 28 2.76 -8.83 -5.15
N THR A 29 3.01 -10.13 -5.20
CA THR A 29 2.52 -11.08 -4.20
C THR A 29 3.39 -11.02 -2.96
N ILE A 30 2.77 -10.99 -1.78
CA ILE A 30 3.45 -10.93 -0.48
C ILE A 30 2.93 -12.03 0.45
N ASN A 31 3.82 -12.57 1.27
CA ASN A 31 3.45 -13.43 2.40
C ASN A 31 3.09 -12.55 3.59
N VAL A 32 1.93 -12.79 4.20
CA VAL A 32 1.46 -12.02 5.36
C VAL A 32 1.95 -12.70 6.64
N PRO A 33 2.78 -12.03 7.47
CA PRO A 33 3.26 -12.64 8.70
C PRO A 33 2.13 -12.78 9.73
N ASN A 34 2.33 -13.67 10.70
CA ASN A 34 1.44 -13.77 11.86
C ASN A 34 1.66 -12.61 12.84
N GLY A 35 0.70 -12.39 13.73
CA GLY A 35 0.86 -11.43 14.83
C GLY A 35 0.87 -9.96 14.40
N ILE A 36 0.26 -9.61 13.26
CA ILE A 36 0.16 -8.23 12.77
C ILE A 36 -0.46 -7.33 13.84
N PHE A 37 0.29 -6.31 14.28
CA PHE A 37 -0.23 -5.23 15.13
C PHE A 37 -0.69 -4.03 14.31
N SER A 38 0.11 -3.67 13.30
CA SER A 38 -0.18 -2.53 12.42
C SER A 38 0.53 -2.71 11.09
N ALA A 39 -0.11 -2.26 10.01
CA ALA A 39 0.46 -2.27 8.67
C ALA A 39 0.09 -1.01 7.88
N SER A 40 1.04 -0.51 7.10
CA SER A 40 0.91 0.69 6.27
C SER A 40 1.46 0.44 4.88
N LEU A 41 0.66 0.74 3.85
CA LEU A 41 1.12 0.82 2.47
C LEU A 41 1.29 2.29 2.10
N THR A 42 2.47 2.68 1.64
CA THR A 42 2.76 4.03 1.15
C THR A 42 3.41 3.99 -0.22
N TRP A 43 3.18 5.03 -1.02
CA TRP A 43 3.77 5.19 -2.34
C TRP A 43 3.70 6.65 -2.77
N ASN A 44 4.46 6.99 -3.81
CA ASN A 44 4.30 8.24 -4.55
C ASN A 44 3.74 7.94 -5.93
N ASP A 45 2.77 8.74 -6.38
CA ASP A 45 2.23 8.63 -7.73
C ASP A 45 2.18 9.94 -8.51
N ARG A 46 1.98 9.80 -9.82
CA ARG A 46 1.50 10.84 -10.72
C ARG A 46 0.37 10.26 -11.55
N VAL A 47 -0.72 10.99 -11.66
CA VAL A 47 -1.90 10.57 -12.41
C VAL A 47 -2.30 11.67 -13.36
N ARG A 48 -2.20 11.42 -14.67
CA ARG A 48 -2.64 12.34 -15.71
C ARG A 48 -3.75 11.68 -16.51
N ASN A 49 -4.98 12.08 -16.21
CA ASN A 49 -6.15 11.67 -16.95
C ASN A 49 -6.39 12.65 -18.10
N PHE A 50 -6.46 12.14 -19.32
CA PHE A 50 -6.69 12.95 -20.52
C PHE A 50 -8.14 12.86 -21.03
N ALA A 51 -9.00 12.11 -20.34
CA ALA A 51 -10.45 12.22 -20.48
C ALA A 51 -10.96 13.51 -19.83
N GLY A 52 -12.22 13.87 -20.10
CA GLY A 52 -12.87 15.04 -19.48
C GLY A 52 -13.19 14.88 -17.99
N GLN A 53 -13.10 13.67 -17.45
CA GLN A 53 -13.37 13.34 -16.05
C GLN A 53 -12.74 11.98 -15.68
N PHE A 54 -12.51 11.74 -14.39
CA PHE A 54 -12.46 10.37 -13.88
C PHE A 54 -13.86 9.76 -13.89
N GLY A 55 -13.92 8.44 -14.02
CA GLY A 55 -15.17 7.68 -14.09
C GLY A 55 -15.52 7.07 -12.73
N PRO A 56 -16.74 6.56 -12.56
CA PRO A 56 -17.05 5.72 -11.41
C PRO A 56 -16.09 4.53 -11.43
N ASN A 57 -15.50 4.21 -10.29
CA ASN A 57 -14.57 3.09 -10.17
C ASN A 57 -15.29 1.78 -10.57
N PRO A 58 -14.75 1.01 -11.54
CA PRO A 58 -13.37 1.05 -12.03
C PRO A 58 -13.14 1.70 -13.40
N ASP A 59 -14.13 2.35 -14.02
CA ASP A 59 -14.14 2.65 -15.45
C ASP A 59 -12.99 3.54 -15.95
N GLN A 60 -12.75 4.69 -15.32
CA GLN A 60 -11.67 5.62 -15.71
C GLN A 60 -10.94 6.06 -14.44
N ALA A 61 -10.05 5.20 -13.93
CA ALA A 61 -9.48 5.33 -12.59
C ALA A 61 -8.04 4.81 -12.47
N TRP A 62 -7.30 5.42 -11.55
CA TRP A 62 -6.06 4.91 -10.95
C TRP A 62 -6.36 4.37 -9.55
N ARG A 63 -5.82 3.20 -9.20
CA ARG A 63 -6.16 2.49 -7.96
C ARG A 63 -4.96 1.83 -7.32
N GLY A 64 -4.90 1.87 -5.98
CA GLY A 64 -4.03 1.04 -5.15
C GLY A 64 -4.88 0.05 -4.37
N LEU A 65 -4.64 -1.25 -4.54
CA LEU A 65 -5.51 -2.33 -4.09
C LEU A 65 -4.71 -3.41 -3.35
N ILE A 66 -5.38 -4.07 -2.41
CA ILE A 66 -5.00 -5.38 -1.88
C ILE A 66 -5.98 -6.41 -2.45
N LEU A 67 -5.45 -7.44 -3.09
CA LEU A 67 -6.20 -8.52 -3.72
C LEU A 67 -5.81 -9.87 -3.11
N ASP A 68 -6.65 -10.88 -3.29
CA ASP A 68 -6.26 -12.27 -3.07
C ASP A 68 -5.45 -12.80 -4.27
N THR A 69 -4.99 -14.05 -4.19
CA THR A 69 -4.21 -14.69 -5.26
C THR A 69 -5.04 -15.08 -6.49
N THR A 70 -6.37 -15.01 -6.40
CA THR A 70 -7.28 -15.18 -7.56
C THR A 70 -7.56 -13.85 -8.26
N GLY A 71 -7.14 -12.74 -7.67
CA GLY A 71 -7.35 -11.37 -8.15
C GLY A 71 -8.64 -10.72 -7.63
N ALA A 72 -9.33 -11.33 -6.66
CA ALA A 72 -10.49 -10.72 -6.03
C ALA A 72 -10.07 -9.59 -5.09
N LEU A 73 -10.87 -8.51 -5.05
CA LEU A 73 -10.61 -7.36 -4.20
C LEU A 73 -10.79 -7.71 -2.73
N LEU A 74 -9.74 -7.51 -1.93
CA LEU A 74 -9.80 -7.60 -0.46
C LEU A 74 -9.98 -6.22 0.16
N GLN A 75 -9.19 -5.25 -0.28
CA GLN A 75 -9.30 -3.86 0.17
C GLN A 75 -8.91 -2.89 -0.95
N GLU A 76 -9.74 -1.88 -1.16
CA GLU A 76 -9.32 -0.69 -1.90
C GLU A 76 -8.58 0.27 -0.96
N VAL A 77 -7.31 0.52 -1.24
CA VAL A 77 -6.47 1.43 -0.45
C VAL A 77 -6.64 2.86 -0.95
N PHE A 78 -6.77 3.03 -2.26
CA PHE A 78 -6.98 4.32 -2.90
C PHE A 78 -7.65 4.16 -4.27
N SER A 79 -8.50 5.10 -4.65
CA SER A 79 -8.98 5.30 -6.02
C SER A 79 -9.15 6.78 -6.33
N THR A 80 -8.90 7.16 -7.58
CA THR A 80 -9.39 8.43 -8.13
C THR A 80 -10.88 8.35 -8.40
N ASN A 81 -11.62 9.43 -8.18
CA ASN A 81 -13.07 9.49 -8.28
C ASN A 81 -13.56 10.64 -9.19
N PRO A 82 -14.81 10.59 -9.69
CA PRO A 82 -15.40 11.71 -10.41
C PRO A 82 -15.32 13.01 -9.61
N GLY A 83 -14.82 14.07 -10.25
CA GLY A 83 -14.58 15.38 -9.62
C GLY A 83 -13.13 15.61 -9.17
N ASP A 84 -12.29 14.58 -9.12
CA ASP A 84 -10.86 14.74 -8.83
C ASP A 84 -10.13 15.55 -9.90
N THR A 85 -9.10 16.29 -9.49
CA THR A 85 -8.19 17.01 -10.40
C THR A 85 -7.59 16.06 -11.43
N LEU A 86 -7.80 16.34 -12.72
CA LEU A 86 -7.40 15.45 -13.83
C LEU A 86 -5.88 15.28 -13.97
N LEU A 87 -5.13 16.36 -13.74
CA LEU A 87 -3.68 16.39 -13.91
C LEU A 87 -3.00 16.50 -12.56
N GLN A 88 -2.77 15.35 -11.93
CA GLN A 88 -2.06 15.21 -10.66
C GLN A 88 -0.59 14.92 -10.96
N VAL A 89 0.16 15.97 -11.30
CA VAL A 89 1.56 15.88 -11.76
C VAL A 89 2.56 15.49 -10.67
N GLY A 90 2.11 15.42 -9.42
CA GLY A 90 2.83 14.86 -8.27
C GLY A 90 4.20 15.49 -7.95
N PRO A 91 5.00 14.82 -7.10
CA PRO A 91 4.67 13.54 -6.46
C PRO A 91 3.45 13.68 -5.54
N ASN A 92 2.45 12.81 -5.72
CA ASN A 92 1.34 12.71 -4.79
C ASN A 92 1.68 11.60 -3.80
N SER A 93 2.03 11.96 -2.58
CA SER A 93 2.29 10.98 -1.53
C SER A 93 0.96 10.40 -1.03
N ARG A 94 0.86 9.07 -1.05
CA ARG A 94 -0.32 8.31 -0.65
C ARG A 94 0.05 7.35 0.46
N SER A 95 -0.93 7.06 1.29
CA SER A 95 -0.83 6.06 2.35
C SER A 95 -2.19 5.46 2.62
N GLY A 96 -2.23 4.19 3.02
CA GLY A 96 -3.42 3.59 3.59
C GLY A 96 -3.07 2.62 4.72
N ASP A 97 -3.91 2.65 5.76
CA ASP A 97 -3.89 1.65 6.80
C ASP A 97 -4.51 0.36 6.26
N ILE A 98 -3.70 -0.70 6.24
CA ILE A 98 -4.09 -2.05 5.79
C ILE A 98 -3.97 -3.06 6.92
N THR A 99 -3.97 -2.60 8.18
CA THR A 99 -3.82 -3.45 9.36
C THR A 99 -4.90 -4.53 9.41
N ALA A 100 -6.17 -4.14 9.26
CA ALA A 100 -7.29 -5.06 9.39
C ALA A 100 -7.26 -6.15 8.31
N VAL A 101 -7.05 -5.79 7.04
CA VAL A 101 -6.97 -6.80 5.96
C VAL A 101 -5.77 -7.72 6.15
N LEU A 102 -4.61 -7.24 6.60
CA LEU A 102 -3.48 -8.15 6.85
C LEU A 102 -3.68 -9.01 8.10
N GLN A 103 -4.45 -8.57 9.09
CA GLN A 103 -4.82 -9.40 10.24
C GLN A 103 -5.73 -10.56 9.81
N ASP A 104 -6.73 -10.29 8.96
CA ASP A 104 -7.67 -11.31 8.47
C ASP A 104 -6.98 -12.38 7.58
N TYR A 105 -5.87 -12.02 6.95
CA TYR A 105 -5.10 -12.87 6.04
C TYR A 105 -3.74 -13.30 6.63
N ALA A 106 -3.56 -13.23 7.95
CA ALA A 106 -2.34 -13.65 8.63
C ALA A 106 -1.97 -15.11 8.27
N GLY A 107 -0.70 -15.34 7.91
CA GLY A 107 -0.19 -16.65 7.48
C GLY A 107 -0.57 -17.04 6.04
N GLN A 108 -1.30 -16.19 5.31
CA GLN A 108 -1.66 -16.41 3.90
C GLN A 108 -0.85 -15.50 2.97
N THR A 109 -1.17 -15.55 1.68
CA THR A 109 -0.60 -14.67 0.65
C THR A 109 -1.65 -13.69 0.14
N VAL A 110 -1.26 -12.43 -0.05
CA VAL A 110 -2.07 -11.41 -0.71
C VAL A 110 -1.28 -10.75 -1.83
N VAL A 111 -1.94 -9.93 -2.66
CA VAL A 111 -1.33 -9.22 -3.78
C VAL A 111 -1.52 -7.72 -3.58
N VAL A 112 -0.43 -6.96 -3.58
CA VAL A 112 -0.48 -5.50 -3.71
C VAL A 112 -0.55 -5.17 -5.19
N SER A 113 -1.55 -4.41 -5.61
CA SER A 113 -1.83 -4.10 -7.01
C SER A 113 -2.01 -2.61 -7.23
N PHE A 114 -1.27 -2.06 -8.19
CA PHE A 114 -1.48 -0.71 -8.71
C PHE A 114 -2.05 -0.80 -10.12
N GLU A 115 -3.25 -0.26 -10.32
CA GLU A 115 -4.01 -0.48 -11.54
C GLU A 115 -4.50 0.82 -12.18
N THR A 116 -4.39 0.87 -13.50
CA THR A 116 -5.04 1.89 -14.33
C THR A 116 -6.09 1.22 -15.19
N GLN A 117 -7.31 1.74 -15.18
CA GLN A 117 -8.35 1.38 -16.13
C GLN A 117 -8.85 2.64 -16.85
N ALA A 118 -8.86 2.58 -18.18
CA ALA A 118 -9.01 3.74 -19.07
C ALA A 118 -10.19 3.60 -20.03
N THR A 119 -11.42 3.54 -19.53
CA THR A 119 -12.59 3.26 -20.38
C THR A 119 -13.01 4.45 -21.24
N PHE A 120 -12.84 5.69 -20.77
CA PHE A 120 -13.34 6.89 -21.45
C PHE A 120 -12.32 7.47 -22.44
N TYR A 121 -11.05 7.45 -22.05
CA TYR A 121 -9.91 7.83 -22.89
C TYR A 121 -8.61 7.40 -22.18
N TYR A 122 -7.44 7.81 -22.64
CA TYR A 122 -6.19 7.36 -22.03
C TYR A 122 -5.86 8.05 -20.68
N LEU A 123 -5.21 7.28 -19.80
CA LEU A 123 -4.49 7.80 -18.64
C LEU A 123 -2.98 7.56 -18.82
N THR A 124 -2.18 8.38 -18.16
CA THR A 124 -0.77 8.08 -17.91
C THR A 124 -0.52 8.15 -16.42
N THR A 125 0.04 7.07 -15.88
CA THR A 125 0.34 6.92 -14.47
C THR A 125 1.81 6.63 -14.27
N ALA A 126 2.36 7.13 -13.18
CA ALA A 126 3.69 6.74 -12.69
C ALA A 126 3.57 6.42 -11.20
N VAL A 127 4.27 5.39 -10.75
CA VAL A 127 4.35 5.01 -9.34
C VAL A 127 5.79 4.73 -8.96
N ASP A 128 6.19 5.22 -7.79
CA ASP A 128 7.53 5.05 -7.23
C ASP A 128 7.47 5.05 -5.69
N ASP A 129 8.60 4.71 -5.05
CA ASP A 129 8.78 4.67 -3.59
C ASP A 129 7.71 3.81 -2.86
N ILE A 130 7.26 2.71 -3.48
CA ILE A 130 6.29 1.79 -2.86
C ILE A 130 6.93 1.15 -1.63
N LYS A 131 6.30 1.32 -0.46
CA LYS A 131 6.74 0.74 0.81
C LYS A 131 5.58 0.10 1.53
N LEU A 132 5.80 -1.14 1.95
CA LEU A 132 4.94 -1.84 2.89
C LEU A 132 5.68 -1.95 4.22
N LEU A 133 5.17 -1.30 5.25
CA LEU A 133 5.68 -1.43 6.61
C LEU A 133 4.69 -2.23 7.42
N VAL A 134 5.21 -3.19 8.18
CA VAL A 134 4.42 -4.08 9.03
C VAL A 134 5.13 -4.18 10.38
N SER A 135 4.38 -4.01 11.45
CA SER A 135 4.82 -4.37 12.80
C SER A 135 4.05 -5.57 13.27
N THR A 136 4.78 -6.56 13.75
CA THR A 136 4.26 -7.76 14.39
C THR A 136 4.49 -7.69 15.89
N LEU A 137 3.59 -8.30 16.65
CA LEU A 137 3.79 -8.54 18.07
C LEU A 137 4.81 -9.68 18.27
N PRO A 138 5.62 -9.61 19.32
CA PRO A 138 6.56 -10.67 19.65
C PRO A 138 5.81 -11.97 19.97
N ALA A 139 6.27 -13.08 19.40
CA ALA A 139 5.70 -14.40 19.58
C ALA A 139 6.24 -15.11 20.83
N ASP A 140 7.49 -14.82 21.22
CA ASP A 140 8.13 -15.42 22.37
C ASP A 140 9.03 -14.43 23.13
N MET A 141 9.55 -14.89 24.27
CA MET A 141 10.32 -14.04 25.18
C MET A 141 11.70 -13.69 24.63
N ASP A 142 12.21 -14.47 23.68
CA ASP A 142 13.50 -14.27 23.09
C ASP A 142 13.42 -13.13 22.07
N GLU A 143 12.32 -13.01 21.33
CA GLU A 143 12.03 -11.84 20.47
C GLU A 143 11.96 -10.51 21.24
N CYS A 144 11.53 -10.54 22.52
CA CYS A 144 11.58 -9.36 23.39
C CYS A 144 13.01 -8.99 23.84
N LYS A 145 13.98 -9.88 23.70
CA LYS A 145 15.35 -9.77 24.25
C LYS A 145 16.43 -9.74 23.18
N ASP A 146 16.12 -10.15 21.95
CA ASP A 146 17.13 -10.34 20.92
C ASP A 146 17.68 -9.00 20.41
N GLN A 147 19.01 -8.91 20.29
CA GLN A 147 19.80 -7.78 19.78
C GLN A 147 19.81 -6.45 20.58
N GLY A 148 19.28 -6.42 21.81
CA GLY A 148 19.28 -5.22 22.65
C GLY A 148 17.91 -4.54 22.73
N TRP A 149 17.85 -3.22 22.86
CA TRP A 149 16.58 -2.49 22.97
C TRP A 149 15.81 -2.52 21.64
N SER A 150 15.00 -3.56 21.44
CA SER A 150 14.06 -3.66 20.32
C SER A 150 12.82 -2.81 20.61
N THR A 151 12.72 -1.65 19.97
CA THR A 151 11.51 -0.82 20.06
C THR A 151 10.46 -1.32 19.08
N PHE A 152 9.38 -1.90 19.61
CA PHE A 152 8.21 -2.27 18.83
C PHE A 152 7.34 -1.03 18.63
N VAL A 153 7.10 -0.63 17.38
CA VAL A 153 6.34 0.59 17.06
C VAL A 153 5.11 0.27 16.24
N ASN A 154 4.01 1.00 16.47
CA ASN A 154 2.88 1.01 15.56
C ASN A 154 3.26 1.83 14.31
N VAL A 155 3.33 1.19 13.14
CA VAL A 155 3.83 1.85 11.91
C VAL A 155 2.92 2.99 11.42
N ASN A 156 1.65 3.00 11.81
CA ASN A 156 0.69 4.03 11.40
C ASN A 156 0.78 5.28 12.29
N THR A 157 1.24 5.16 13.53
CA THR A 157 1.29 6.27 14.50
C THR A 157 2.69 6.63 14.97
N GLY A 158 3.70 5.79 14.70
CA GLY A 158 5.06 5.91 15.23
C GLY A 158 5.16 5.69 16.74
N LYS A 159 4.07 5.34 17.43
CA LYS A 159 4.06 5.14 18.88
C LYS A 159 4.59 3.77 19.24
N GLU A 160 5.38 3.71 20.32
CA GLU A 160 5.83 2.45 20.89
C GLU A 160 4.63 1.61 21.37
N ILE A 161 4.70 0.30 21.11
CA ILE A 161 3.69 -0.70 21.52
C ILE A 161 3.89 -1.04 23.01
N PHE A 162 5.16 -1.17 23.43
CA PHE A 162 5.56 -1.46 24.80
C PHE A 162 6.39 -0.31 25.34
N LYS A 163 6.17 0.12 26.59
CA LYS A 163 6.93 1.24 27.18
C LYS A 163 8.33 0.83 27.63
N ASN A 164 8.53 -0.46 27.90
CA ASN A 164 9.79 -1.03 28.35
C ASN A 164 9.81 -2.55 28.06
N GLN A 165 10.97 -3.19 28.23
CA GLN A 165 11.13 -4.63 27.99
C GLN A 165 10.29 -5.50 28.94
N GLY A 166 10.05 -5.05 30.18
CA GLY A 166 9.20 -5.74 31.13
C GLY A 166 7.77 -5.86 30.61
N ASP A 167 7.25 -4.81 29.97
CA ASP A 167 5.92 -4.82 29.34
C ASP A 167 5.86 -5.85 28.18
N CYS A 168 6.90 -5.91 27.35
CA CYS A 168 7.03 -6.89 26.26
C CYS A 168 7.04 -8.33 26.80
N VAL A 169 7.93 -8.62 27.75
CA VAL A 169 8.07 -9.95 28.35
C VAL A 169 6.79 -10.34 29.08
N SER A 170 6.15 -9.41 29.79
CA SER A 170 4.86 -9.64 30.45
C SER A 170 3.78 -9.96 29.44
N PHE A 171 3.69 -9.20 28.34
CA PHE A 171 2.73 -9.45 27.26
C PHE A 171 2.86 -10.86 26.70
N VAL A 172 4.09 -11.29 26.39
CA VAL A 172 4.33 -12.65 25.90
C VAL A 172 4.00 -13.70 26.96
N ALA A 173 4.42 -13.48 28.21
CA ALA A 173 4.19 -14.41 29.32
C ALA A 173 2.69 -14.64 29.57
N THR A 174 1.88 -13.58 29.47
CA THR A 174 0.43 -13.66 29.69
C THR A 174 -0.37 -13.95 28.42
N LYS A 175 0.29 -13.99 27.25
CA LYS A 175 -0.35 -14.06 25.92
C LYS A 175 -1.33 -12.89 25.70
N GLY A 176 -0.95 -11.70 26.14
CA GLY A 176 -1.75 -10.48 26.00
C GLY A 176 -2.98 -10.40 26.92
N LYS A 177 -3.01 -11.19 28.00
CA LYS A 177 -4.04 -11.12 29.06
C LYS A 177 -3.62 -10.27 30.23
#